data_AF-M0ZYZ6-F1
#
_entry.id   AF-M0ZYZ6-F1
#
_cell.length_a   1.000
_cell.length_b   1.000
_cell.length_c   1.000
_cell.angle_alpha   90.00
_cell.angle_beta   90.00
_cell.angle_gamma   90.00
#
_symmetry.space_group_name_H-M   'P 1'
#
loop_
_entity.id
_entity.type
_entity.pdbx_description
1 polymer ?
#
loop_
_entity_poly.entity_id
_entity_poly.type
_entity_poly.pdbx_seq_one_letter_code
_entity_poly.pdbx_strand_id
1 'polypeptide(L)'
;MGKEGGNLHIELNAHGQVIGLEGTRLSSKLGVLARNGILAPLNHKDWRLVPSMYKDRLWSHIKENTDTTDDMKRILMMSFGSKWKESKHEVKTIGYDPYNIDIERLAHCPDRVEEDQWRSLVHYWSSKEAKVGARLLFLHLLY
;
A
#
# COMPACT_ATOMS: atom_id res chain seq x y z
N MET A 1 -13.27 -18.98 24.81
CA MET A 1 -13.36 -17.88 23.81
C MET A 1 -12.79 -16.62 24.45
N GLY A 2 -11.47 -16.44 24.38
CA GLY A 2 -10.79 -15.26 24.94
C GLY A 2 -10.69 -14.17 23.89
N LYS A 3 -11.39 -13.05 24.08
CA LYS A 3 -11.08 -11.81 23.37
C LYS A 3 -9.84 -11.21 24.02
N GLU A 4 -8.64 -11.59 23.59
CA GLU A 4 -7.45 -10.78 23.86
C GLU A 4 -7.39 -9.64 22.84
N GLY A 5 -8.28 -8.67 23.03
CA GLY A 5 -8.21 -7.35 22.40
C GLY A 5 -7.22 -6.45 23.15
N GLY A 6 -6.01 -6.95 23.38
CA GLY A 6 -4.90 -6.16 23.91
C GLY A 6 -4.30 -5.32 22.78
N ASN A 7 -4.03 -4.05 23.05
CA ASN A 7 -3.28 -3.19 22.14
C ASN A 7 -1.94 -3.86 21.80
N LEU A 8 -1.53 -3.93 20.53
CA LEU A 8 -0.20 -4.48 20.21
C LEU A 8 0.87 -3.59 20.81
N HIS A 9 1.77 -4.17 21.61
CA HIS A 9 2.96 -3.49 22.11
C HIS A 9 4.01 -3.37 21.00
N ILE A 10 4.36 -2.14 20.62
CA ILE A 10 5.30 -1.88 19.54
C ILE A 10 6.61 -1.32 20.11
N GLU A 11 7.66 -2.13 20.05
CA GLU A 11 9.03 -1.71 20.36
C GLU A 11 9.87 -1.65 19.08
N LEU A 12 10.56 -0.52 18.85
CA LEU A 12 11.43 -0.31 17.70
C LEU A 12 12.90 -0.49 18.09
N ASN A 13 13.68 -1.19 17.26
CA ASN A 13 15.13 -1.21 17.38
C ASN A 13 15.77 0.11 16.94
N ALA A 14 17.09 0.23 17.08
CA ALA A 14 17.86 1.41 16.65
C ALA A 14 17.72 1.75 15.14
N HIS A 15 17.24 0.81 14.33
CA HIS A 15 16.97 0.98 12.90
C HIS A 15 15.50 1.29 12.59
N GLY A 16 14.65 1.49 13.60
CA GLY A 16 13.23 1.74 13.43
C GLY A 16 12.43 0.51 12.99
N GLN A 17 12.93 -0.69 13.22
CA GLN A 17 12.21 -1.94 12.93
C GLN A 17 11.57 -2.47 14.20
N VAL A 18 10.35 -2.97 14.08
CA VAL A 18 9.67 -3.60 15.21
C VAL A 18 10.35 -4.90 15.57
N ILE A 19 10.68 -5.09 16.85
CA ILE A 19 11.39 -6.28 17.34
C ILE A 19 10.40 -7.41 17.64
N GLY A 20 10.80 -8.65 17.37
CA GLY A 20 10.08 -9.86 17.80
C GLY A 20 8.80 -10.17 17.01
N LEU A 21 7.95 -11.01 17.61
CA LEU A 21 6.72 -11.53 16.98
C LEU A 21 5.71 -10.41 16.64
N GLU A 22 5.72 -9.33 17.42
CA GLU A 22 4.85 -8.18 17.22
C GLU A 22 5.17 -7.43 15.92
N GLY A 23 6.42 -7.50 15.43
CA GLY A 23 6.79 -6.93 14.14
C GLY A 23 6.11 -7.63 12.96
N THR A 24 6.03 -8.96 12.99
CA THR A 24 5.31 -9.74 11.98
C THR A 24 3.81 -9.46 12.03
N ARG A 25 3.23 -9.38 13.23
CA ARG A 25 1.80 -9.04 13.42
C ARG A 25 1.49 -7.63 12.93
N LEU A 26 2.33 -6.64 13.27
CA LEU A 26 2.17 -5.28 12.79
C LEU A 26 2.29 -5.21 11.27
N SER A 27 3.32 -5.82 10.68
CA SER A 27 3.50 -5.88 9.22
C SER A 27 2.28 -6.47 8.52
N SER A 28 1.70 -7.53 9.10
CA SER A 28 0.48 -8.18 8.59
C SER A 28 -0.73 -7.25 8.67
N LYS A 29 -0.92 -6.56 9.80
CA LYS A 29 -1.97 -5.53 9.96
C LYS A 29 -1.81 -4.38 8.96
N LEU A 30 -0.61 -3.84 8.80
CA LEU A 30 -0.31 -2.80 7.82
C LEU A 30 -0.61 -3.27 6.39
N GLY A 31 -0.27 -4.52 6.05
CA GLY A 31 -0.61 -5.12 4.76
C GLY A 31 -2.12 -5.23 4.53
N VAL A 32 -2.90 -5.58 5.56
CA VAL A 32 -4.38 -5.60 5.46
C VAL A 32 -4.92 -4.19 5.19
N LEU A 33 -4.45 -3.20 5.94
CA LEU A 33 -4.85 -1.80 5.76
C LEU A 33 -4.43 -1.24 4.39
N ALA A 34 -3.25 -1.62 3.89
CA ALA A 34 -2.74 -1.20 2.59
C ALA A 34 -3.59 -1.71 1.40
N ARG A 35 -4.26 -2.85 1.58
CA ARG A 35 -5.21 -3.41 0.59
C ARG A 35 -6.61 -2.83 0.68
N ASN A 36 -6.91 -2.01 1.68
CA ASN A 36 -8.22 -1.39 1.82
C ASN A 36 -8.28 -0.10 1.00
N GLY A 37 -8.94 -0.14 -0.17
CA GLY A 37 -9.04 1.00 -1.08
C GLY A 37 -9.70 2.25 -0.49
N ILE A 38 -10.53 2.12 0.55
CA ILE A 38 -11.18 3.25 1.23
C ILE A 38 -10.20 3.98 2.16
N LEU A 39 -9.31 3.24 2.83
CA LEU A 39 -8.30 3.83 3.73
C LEU A 39 -7.02 4.21 2.99
N ALA A 40 -6.67 3.45 1.95
CA ALA A 40 -5.41 3.50 1.26
C ALA A 40 -5.64 3.52 -0.26
N PRO A 41 -6.16 4.64 -0.80
CA PRO A 41 -6.55 4.72 -2.21
C PRO A 41 -5.36 4.44 -3.14
N LEU A 42 -5.56 3.56 -4.11
CA LEU A 42 -4.51 3.09 -5.02
C LEU A 42 -4.37 3.98 -6.26
N ASN A 43 -5.35 4.83 -6.55
CA ASN A 43 -5.39 5.70 -7.74
C ASN A 43 -4.38 6.86 -7.74
N HIS A 44 -3.55 7.00 -6.70
CA HIS A 44 -2.43 7.95 -6.68
C HIS A 44 -1.14 7.35 -7.26
N LYS A 45 -0.31 8.14 -7.95
CA LYS A 45 0.93 7.63 -8.57
C LYS A 45 2.00 7.20 -7.55
N ASP A 46 2.07 7.89 -6.41
CA ASP A 46 3.06 7.67 -5.36
C ASP A 46 2.41 7.91 -3.99
N TRP A 47 2.79 7.13 -2.96
CA TRP A 47 2.30 7.29 -1.58
C TRP A 47 2.51 8.71 -1.03
N ARG A 48 3.59 9.39 -1.46
CA ARG A 48 3.87 10.77 -1.09
C ARG A 48 2.78 11.73 -1.56
N LEU A 49 2.11 11.42 -2.68
CA LEU A 49 1.03 12.21 -3.27
C LEU A 49 -0.36 11.90 -2.71
N VAL A 50 -0.49 10.86 -1.87
CA VAL A 50 -1.75 10.56 -1.19
C VAL A 50 -2.07 11.70 -0.21
N PRO A 51 -3.29 12.26 -0.24
CA PRO A 51 -3.70 13.35 0.64
C PRO A 51 -3.50 13.04 2.13
N SER A 52 -3.19 14.07 2.92
CA SER A 52 -2.98 13.94 4.37
C SER A 52 -4.19 13.35 5.09
N MET A 53 -5.42 13.64 4.65
CA MET A 53 -6.64 13.10 5.26
C MET A 53 -6.65 11.56 5.36
N TYR A 54 -6.15 10.86 4.32
CA TYR A 54 -6.03 9.39 4.36
C TYR A 54 -4.92 8.95 5.30
N LYS A 55 -3.80 9.67 5.30
CA LYS A 55 -2.65 9.39 6.16
C LYS A 55 -3.00 9.57 7.64
N ASP A 56 -3.78 10.59 7.98
CA ASP A 56 -4.21 10.86 9.34
C ASP A 56 -5.28 9.87 9.80
N ARG A 57 -6.25 9.53 8.94
CA ARG A 57 -7.23 8.46 9.24
C ARG A 57 -6.55 7.10 9.46
N LEU A 58 -5.58 6.77 8.61
CA LEU A 58 -4.78 5.56 8.77
C LEU A 58 -3.98 5.58 10.08
N TRP A 59 -3.37 6.72 10.41
CA TRP A 59 -2.64 6.87 11.67
C TRP A 59 -3.55 6.65 12.89
N SER A 60 -4.76 7.20 12.87
CA SER A 60 -5.76 6.94 13.92
C SER A 60 -6.09 5.45 14.04
N HIS A 61 -6.31 4.75 12.93
CA HIS A 61 -6.56 3.30 12.96
C HIS A 61 -5.40 2.48 13.52
N ILE A 62 -4.15 2.88 13.25
CA ILE A 62 -2.97 2.24 13.82
C ILE A 62 -2.95 2.46 15.34
N LYS A 63 -3.17 3.69 15.81
CA LYS A 63 -3.21 4.02 17.25
C LYS A 63 -4.34 3.36 18.03
N GLU A 64 -5.48 3.11 17.40
CA GLU A 64 -6.59 2.38 18.02
C GLU A 64 -6.26 0.89 18.30
N ASN A 65 -5.23 0.35 17.63
CA ASN A 65 -4.93 -1.08 17.60
C ASN A 65 -3.48 -1.42 17.99
N THR A 66 -2.69 -0.39 18.34
CA THR A 66 -1.33 -0.48 18.87
C THR A 66 -1.11 0.55 19.97
N ASP A 67 -0.13 0.36 20.84
CA ASP A 67 0.28 1.37 21.83
C ASP A 67 1.31 2.39 21.29
N THR A 68 1.30 2.59 19.98
CA THR A 68 2.29 3.43 19.29
C THR A 68 2.20 4.90 19.72
N THR A 69 3.37 5.52 19.85
CA THR A 69 3.49 6.96 20.14
C THR A 69 3.63 7.77 18.86
N ASP A 70 3.37 9.08 18.92
CA ASP A 70 3.48 9.95 17.74
C ASP A 70 4.91 10.03 17.18
N ASP A 71 5.95 9.79 18.00
CA ASP A 71 7.34 9.69 17.54
C ASP A 71 7.56 8.52 16.56
N MET A 72 6.77 7.46 16.67
CA MET A 72 6.81 6.30 15.78
C MET A 72 6.09 6.54 14.46
N LYS A 73 5.26 7.60 14.35
CA LYS A 73 4.40 7.87 13.17
C LYS A 73 5.22 7.86 11.89
N ARG A 74 6.35 8.55 11.87
CA ARG A 74 7.18 8.65 10.65
C ARG A 74 7.62 7.28 10.14
N ILE A 75 8.16 6.45 11.03
CA ILE A 75 8.70 5.13 10.71
C ILE A 75 7.59 4.19 10.24
N LEU A 76 6.48 4.16 10.97
CA LEU A 76 5.34 3.29 10.64
C LEU A 76 4.67 3.70 9.33
N MET A 77 4.56 5.00 9.06
CA MET A 77 4.00 5.51 7.81
C MET A 77 4.92 5.28 6.60
N MET A 78 6.24 5.21 6.81
CA MET A 78 7.18 4.77 5.78
C MET A 78 7.00 3.28 5.47
N SER A 79 6.95 2.44 6.51
CA SER A 79 6.68 1.00 6.37
C SER A 79 5.35 0.72 5.68
N PHE A 80 4.30 1.47 6.06
CA PHE A 80 3.02 1.39 5.39
C PHE A 80 3.10 1.79 3.91
N GLY A 81 3.82 2.87 3.59
CA GLY A 81 4.01 3.31 2.21
C GLY A 81 4.64 2.22 1.33
N SER A 82 5.56 1.42 1.87
CA SER A 82 6.11 0.24 1.17
C SER A 82 5.04 -0.82 0.93
N LYS A 83 4.22 -1.14 1.95
CA LYS A 83 3.12 -2.11 1.82
C LYS A 83 2.05 -1.66 0.84
N TRP A 84 1.74 -0.37 0.79
CA TRP A 84 0.83 0.21 -0.20
C TRP A 84 1.38 0.07 -1.63
N LYS A 85 2.68 0.28 -1.84
CA LYS A 85 3.33 0.04 -3.15
C LYS A 85 3.29 -1.44 -3.53
N GLU A 86 3.58 -2.34 -2.60
CA GLU A 86 3.48 -3.80 -2.81
C GLU A 86 2.05 -4.19 -3.20
N SER A 87 1.04 -3.71 -2.48
CA SER A 87 -0.38 -3.94 -2.81
C SER A 87 -0.74 -3.41 -4.20
N LYS A 88 -0.28 -2.21 -4.55
CA LYS A 88 -0.52 -1.63 -5.88
C LYS A 88 0.14 -2.44 -6.99
N HIS A 89 1.34 -2.97 -6.75
CA HIS A 89 2.03 -3.85 -7.67
C HIS A 89 1.27 -5.17 -7.86
N GLU A 90 0.86 -5.81 -6.76
CA GLU A 90 0.07 -7.04 -6.78
C GLU A 90 -1.19 -6.87 -7.64
N VAL A 91 -1.94 -5.78 -7.41
CA VAL A 91 -3.13 -5.41 -8.20
C VAL A 91 -2.82 -5.29 -9.69
N LYS A 92 -1.68 -4.71 -10.05
CA LYS A 92 -1.25 -4.62 -11.45
C LYS A 92 -0.96 -6.01 -12.04
N THR A 93 -0.22 -6.84 -11.32
CA THR A 93 0.16 -8.18 -11.78
C THR A 93 -1.04 -9.10 -11.97
N ILE A 94 -2.07 -8.98 -11.14
CA ILE A 94 -3.26 -9.84 -11.25
C ILE A 94 -4.30 -9.32 -12.23
N GLY A 95 -4.46 -8.00 -12.35
CA GLY A 95 -5.59 -7.41 -13.10
C GLY A 95 -5.21 -6.69 -14.38
N TYR A 96 -3.96 -6.21 -14.51
CA TYR A 96 -3.53 -5.40 -15.65
C TYR A 96 -2.61 -6.17 -16.60
N ASP A 97 -1.56 -6.78 -16.05
CA ASP A 97 -0.52 -7.47 -16.82
C ASP A 97 -1.02 -8.70 -17.62
N PRO A 98 -2.04 -9.47 -17.17
CA PRO A 98 -2.52 -10.63 -17.93
C PRO A 98 -3.27 -10.29 -19.23
N TYR A 99 -3.66 -9.03 -19.42
CA TYR A 99 -4.54 -8.61 -20.52
C TYR A 99 -3.84 -7.59 -21.42
N ASN A 100 -4.12 -7.67 -22.72
CA ASN A 100 -3.46 -6.84 -23.73
C ASN A 100 -4.22 -5.55 -24.06
N ILE A 101 -5.53 -5.51 -23.82
CA ILE A 101 -6.38 -4.37 -24.13
C ILE A 101 -7.15 -3.87 -22.91
N ASP A 102 -7.43 -2.57 -22.87
CA ASP A 102 -8.06 -1.94 -21.71
C ASP A 102 -9.50 -2.41 -21.48
N ILE A 103 -10.21 -2.83 -22.54
CA ILE A 103 -11.57 -3.39 -22.41
C ILE A 103 -11.55 -4.65 -21.52
N GLU A 104 -10.61 -5.56 -21.75
CA GLU A 104 -10.45 -6.77 -20.92
C GLU A 104 -10.02 -6.41 -19.50
N ARG A 105 -9.03 -5.52 -19.34
CA ARG A 105 -8.57 -5.07 -18.02
C ARG A 105 -9.71 -4.48 -17.18
N LEU A 106 -10.55 -3.63 -17.79
CA LEU A 106 -11.69 -3.02 -17.12
C LEU A 106 -12.77 -4.05 -16.75
N ALA A 107 -12.94 -5.10 -17.56
CA ALA A 107 -13.85 -6.21 -17.26
C ALA A 107 -13.34 -7.12 -16.13
N HIS A 108 -12.02 -7.14 -15.89
CA HIS A 108 -11.36 -7.99 -14.89
C HIS A 108 -10.82 -7.17 -13.70
N CYS A 109 -11.69 -6.37 -13.08
CA CYS A 109 -11.37 -5.66 -11.84
C CYS A 109 -11.10 -6.66 -10.70
N PRO A 110 -9.96 -6.60 -10.00
CA PRO A 110 -9.72 -7.45 -8.84
C PRO A 110 -10.69 -7.18 -7.68
N ASP A 111 -11.16 -8.24 -7.01
CA ASP A 111 -12.22 -8.18 -5.96
C ASP A 111 -12.00 -7.16 -4.83
N ARG A 112 -10.75 -6.81 -4.53
CA ARG A 112 -10.37 -5.93 -3.41
C ARG A 112 -10.08 -4.48 -3.82
N VAL A 113 -10.38 -4.12 -5.07
CA VAL A 113 -10.10 -2.79 -5.61
C VAL A 113 -11.41 -2.12 -5.98
N GLU A 114 -11.60 -0.90 -5.50
CA GLU A 114 -12.77 -0.09 -5.87
C GLU A 114 -12.76 0.20 -7.38
N GLU A 115 -13.91 0.08 -8.02
CA GLU A 115 -14.03 0.10 -9.49
C GLU A 115 -13.58 1.44 -10.10
N ASP A 116 -13.84 2.56 -9.41
CA ASP A 116 -13.39 3.91 -9.80
C ASP A 116 -11.86 4.04 -9.73
N GLN A 117 -11.25 3.48 -8.69
CA GLN A 117 -9.81 3.41 -8.54
C GLN A 117 -9.20 2.51 -9.62
N TRP A 118 -9.84 1.37 -9.92
CA TRP A 118 -9.39 0.46 -10.97
C TRP A 118 -9.38 1.11 -12.34
N ARG A 119 -10.48 1.78 -12.74
CA ARG A 119 -10.55 2.55 -13.99
C ARG A 119 -9.41 3.56 -14.10
N SER A 120 -9.16 4.30 -13.02
CA SER A 120 -8.09 5.29 -12.96
C SER A 120 -6.70 4.66 -13.11
N LEU A 121 -6.49 3.48 -12.50
CA LEU A 121 -5.24 2.73 -12.59
C LEU A 121 -4.98 2.18 -13.99
N VAL A 122 -5.98 1.57 -14.63
CA VAL A 122 -5.87 1.04 -16.01
C VAL A 122 -5.50 2.18 -16.95
N HIS A 123 -6.23 3.30 -16.89
CA HIS A 123 -5.93 4.48 -17.71
C HIS A 123 -4.49 4.99 -17.47
N TYR A 124 -4.05 5.07 -16.21
CA TYR A 124 -2.70 5.48 -15.87
C TYR A 124 -1.63 4.51 -16.42
N TRP A 125 -1.78 3.20 -16.23
CA TRP A 125 -0.76 2.24 -16.69
C TRP A 125 -0.72 2.09 -18.20
N SER A 126 -1.82 2.35 -18.90
CA SER A 126 -1.88 2.40 -20.36
C SER A 126 -1.27 3.66 -20.96
N SER A 127 -1.12 4.73 -20.17
CA SER A 127 -0.53 6.00 -20.58
C SER A 127 0.95 5.88 -21.01
N LYS A 128 1.40 6.84 -21.83
CA LYS A 128 2.79 6.86 -22.33
C LYS A 128 3.78 7.11 -21.20
N GLU A 129 3.39 7.89 -20.21
CA GLU A 129 4.19 8.29 -19.05
C GLU A 129 4.60 7.08 -18.21
N ALA A 130 3.67 6.13 -17.98
CA ALA A 130 3.96 4.90 -17.26
C ALA A 130 4.93 3.99 -18.02
N LYS A 131 4.83 3.96 -19.36
CA LYS A 131 5.68 3.15 -20.24
C LYS A 131 7.11 3.71 -20.39
N VAL A 132 7.27 5.04 -20.35
CA VAL A 132 8.58 5.71 -20.38
C VAL A 132 9.34 5.50 -19.07
N GLY A 133 8.67 5.60 -17.92
CA GLY A 133 9.28 5.34 -16.61
C GLY A 133 9.85 3.92 -16.46
N ALA A 134 9.17 2.91 -17.01
CA ALA A 134 9.66 1.54 -17.03
C ALA A 134 10.93 1.40 -17.90
N ARG A 135 10.94 1.98 -19.11
CA ARG A 135 12.08 1.90 -20.03
C ARG A 135 13.36 2.55 -19.49
N LEU A 136 13.25 3.67 -18.78
CA LEU A 136 14.42 4.35 -18.21
C LEU A 136 15.09 3.55 -17.09
N LEU A 137 14.31 2.82 -16.28
CA LEU A 137 14.85 1.93 -15.25
C LEU A 137 15.59 0.71 -15.84
N PHE A 138 15.12 0.17 -16.96
CA PHE A 138 15.81 -0.91 -17.66
C PHE A 138 17.15 -0.47 -18.28
N LEU A 139 17.25 0.78 -18.76
CA LEU A 139 18.48 1.30 -19.34
C LEU A 139 19.56 1.62 -18.29
N HIS A 140 19.17 2.06 -17.09
CA HIS A 140 20.12 2.35 -15.99
C HIS A 140 20.67 1.09 -15.29
N LEU A 141 20.08 -0.09 -15.53
CA LEU A 141 20.58 -1.37 -15.00
C LEU A 141 21.48 -2.10 -16.01
N LEU A 142 21.67 -1.55 -17.21
CA LEU A 142 22.49 -2.12 -18.29
C LEU A 142 23.73 -1.27 -18.63
N TYR A 143 24.09 -0.30 -17.77
CA TYR A 143 25.30 0.51 -17.91
C TYR A 143 25.97 0.75 -16.56
#